data_AF-A0A4V1S599-F1
#
_entry.id   AF-A0A4V1S599-F1
#
_cell.length_a   1.000
_cell.length_b   1.000
_cell.length_c   1.000
_cell.angle_alpha   90.00
_cell.angle_beta   90.00
_cell.angle_gamma   90.00
#
_symmetry.space_group_name_H-M   'P 1'
#
loop_
_entity.id
_entity.type
_entity.pdbx_description
1 polymer ?
#
loop_
_entity_poly.entity_id
_entity_poly.type
_entity_poly.pdbx_seq_one_letter_code
_entity_poly.pdbx_strand_id
1 'polypeptide(L)' 'MQDRRSKCAHRACLCLVAEGQDWCSGECEEAQGQDGDAAVCECGHADCDRSIGLDAFAPA' A
#
# COMPACT_ATOMS: atom_id res chain seq x y z
N MET A 1 18.64 -16.01 3.42
CA MET A 1 18.04 -14.97 4.29
C MET A 1 16.63 -14.79 3.80
N GLN A 2 15.62 -14.95 4.66
CA GLN A 2 14.23 -14.74 4.26
C GLN A 2 14.04 -13.23 4.09
N ASP A 3 13.74 -12.79 2.88
CA ASP A 3 13.39 -11.40 2.60
C ASP A 3 11.97 -11.16 3.17
N ARG A 4 11.91 -10.84 4.46
CA ARG A 4 10.68 -10.72 5.25
C ARG A 4 10.05 -9.36 4.99
N ARG A 5 9.37 -9.23 3.85
CA ARG A 5 8.45 -8.10 3.65
C ARG A 5 7.20 -8.32 4.48
N SER A 6 6.78 -7.29 5.20
CA SER A 6 5.51 -7.24 5.90
C SER A 6 4.48 -6.47 5.08
N LYS A 7 3.19 -6.67 5.33
CA LYS A 7 2.15 -5.84 4.74
C LYS A 7 2.13 -4.50 5.47
N CYS A 8 1.90 -3.41 4.74
CA CYS A 8 1.64 -2.10 5.32
C CYS A 8 0.54 -2.19 6.38
N ALA A 9 0.72 -1.47 7.48
CA ALA A 9 -0.19 -1.44 8.62
C ALA A 9 -1.54 -0.76 8.29
N HIS A 10 -1.59 0.09 7.26
CA HIS A 10 -2.84 0.67 6.78
C HIS A 10 -3.70 -0.43 6.15
N ARG A 11 -4.89 -0.66 6.69
CA ARG A 11 -5.71 -1.84 6.38
C ARG A 11 -6.13 -1.92 4.91
N ALA A 12 -6.48 -0.77 4.33
CA ALA A 12 -6.84 -0.63 2.91
C ALA A 12 -5.61 -0.64 1.99
N CYS A 13 -4.40 -0.52 2.54
CA CYS A 13 -3.17 -0.58 1.78
C CYS A 13 -2.78 -2.03 1.48
N LEU A 14 -2.30 -2.29 0.25
CA LEU A 14 -1.81 -3.60 -0.18
C LEU A 14 -0.30 -3.66 -0.34
N CYS A 15 0.40 -2.53 -0.13
CA CYS A 15 1.85 -2.46 -0.26
C CYS A 15 2.57 -3.41 0.69
N LEU A 16 3.67 -3.96 0.19
CA LEU A 16 4.66 -4.67 0.99
C LEU A 16 5.78 -3.71 1.42
N VAL A 17 6.08 -3.72 2.70
CA VAL A 17 7.09 -2.89 3.35
C VAL A 17 8.24 -3.77 3.86
N ALA A 18 9.42 -3.17 3.99
CA ALA A 18 10.59 -3.86 4.48
C ALA A 18 10.42 -4.32 5.94
N GLU A 19 11.20 -5.30 6.37
CA GLU A 19 11.19 -5.75 7.77
C GLU A 19 11.57 -4.58 8.70
N GLY A 20 10.70 -4.30 9.68
CA GLY A 20 10.88 -3.18 10.62
C GLY A 20 10.29 -1.86 10.17
N GLN A 21 9.58 -1.83 9.03
CA GLN A 21 8.82 -0.68 8.58
C GLN A 21 7.33 -1.04 8.55
N ASP A 22 6.50 -0.23 9.21
CA ASP A 22 5.06 -0.49 9.33
C ASP A 22 4.26 0.19 8.20
N TRP A 23 4.75 1.30 7.66
CA TRP A 23 4.05 2.14 6.68
C TRP A 23 4.82 2.21 5.38
N CYS A 24 4.12 2.12 4.25
CA CYS A 24 4.77 2.28 2.94
C CYS A 24 5.08 3.74 2.62
N SER A 25 4.27 4.67 3.15
CA SER A 25 4.37 6.11 2.93
C SER A 25 3.78 6.86 4.14
N GLY A 26 4.15 8.13 4.30
CA GLY A 26 3.57 9.02 5.33
C GLY A 26 2.05 9.15 5.23
N GLU A 27 1.48 9.13 4.01
CA GLU A 27 0.02 9.14 3.82
C GLU A 27 -0.69 8.00 4.57
N CYS A 28 -0.09 6.81 4.61
CA CYS A 28 -0.68 5.66 5.32
C CYS A 28 -0.54 5.78 6.84
N GLU A 29 0.55 6.37 7.32
CA GLU A 29 0.77 6.64 8.75
C GLU A 29 -0.26 7.66 9.26
N GLU A 30 -0.46 8.75 8.51
CA GLU A 30 -1.44 9.79 8.83
C GLU A 30 -2.88 9.29 8.72
N ALA A 31 -3.20 8.46 7.71
CA ALA A 31 -4.53 7.91 7.49
C ALA A 31 -4.97 6.90 8.58
N GLN A 32 -4.03 6.14 9.15
CA GLN A 32 -4.34 5.23 10.27
C GLN A 32 -4.83 5.98 11.51
N GLY A 33 -4.31 7.19 11.75
CA GLY A 33 -4.63 8.00 12.93
C GLY A 33 -5.98 8.71 12.87
N GLN A 34 -6.67 8.67 11.73
CA GLN A 34 -7.99 9.27 11.58
C GLN A 34 -9.06 8.26 12.04
N ASP A 35 -10.04 8.71 12.82
CA ASP A 35 -11.13 7.93 13.47
C ASP A 35 -12.03 7.08 12.53
N GLY A 36 -11.67 6.96 11.26
CA GLY A 36 -12.15 5.91 10.37
C GLY A 36 -10.98 5.46 9.51
N ASP A 37 -10.47 4.25 9.79
CA ASP A 37 -9.61 3.45 8.91
C ASP A 37 -9.98 3.75 7.45
N ALA A 38 -9.16 4.58 6.79
CA ALA A 38 -9.54 5.15 5.51
C ALA A 38 -9.83 4.00 4.55
N ALA A 39 -11.07 3.89 4.09
CA ALA A 39 -11.49 2.78 3.22
C ALA A 39 -10.71 2.74 1.89
N VAL A 40 -10.00 3.83 1.58
CA VAL A 40 -9.22 4.03 0.36
C VAL A 40 -7.76 4.31 0.75
N CYS A 41 -6.83 3.58 0.13
CA CYS A 41 -5.39 3.83 0.20
C CYS A 41 -5.01 4.91 -0.81
N GLU A 42 -4.45 6.03 -0.34
CA GLU A 42 -4.01 7.14 -1.19
C GLU A 42 -2.48 7.26 -1.27
N CYS A 43 -1.73 6.22 -0.89
CA CYS A 43 -0.26 6.27 -0.79
C CYS A 43 0.51 6.51 -2.10
N GLY A 44 -0.19 6.62 -3.23
CA GLY A 44 0.38 6.91 -4.54
C GLY A 44 1.20 5.79 -5.16
N HIS A 45 1.32 4.62 -4.52
CA HIS A 45 2.03 3.48 -5.09
C HIS A 45 1.17 2.74 -6.11
N ALA A 46 1.74 2.46 -7.28
CA ALA A 46 1.11 1.69 -8.34
C ALA A 46 0.66 0.29 -7.88
N ASP A 47 1.35 -0.30 -6.89
CA ASP A 47 0.99 -1.60 -6.31
C ASP A 47 -0.15 -1.50 -5.27
N CYS A 48 -0.40 -0.32 -4.68
CA CYS A 48 -1.55 -0.11 -3.78
C CYS A 48 -2.85 0.10 -4.55
N ASP A 49 -2.75 0.76 -5.71
CA ASP A 49 -3.89 1.06 -6.55
C ASP A 49 -4.43 -0.25 -7.14
N ARG A 50 -5.52 -0.75 -6.55
CA ARG A 50 -6.24 -1.96 -6.97
C ARG A 50 -6.94 -1.79 -8.33
N SER A 51 -6.34 -1.01 -9.22
CA SER A 51 -6.71 -0.80 -10.62
C SER A 51 -5.68 -1.40 -11.59
N ILE A 52 -4.57 -2.00 -11.10
CA ILE A 52 -3.73 -2.89 -11.93
C ILE A 52 -4.40 -4.25 -12.06
N GLY A 53 -5.55 -4.23 -12.72
CA GLY A 53 -6.37 -5.38 -13.02
C GLY A 53 -7.30 -5.07 -14.17
N LEU A 54 -6.78 -4.56 -15.30
CA LEU A 54 -7.03 -5.10 -16.66
C LEU A 54 -6.35 -4.33 -17.81
N ASP A 55 -5.92 -3.06 -17.68
CA ASP A 55 -5.73 -2.23 -18.90
C ASP A 55 -4.36 -1.52 -19.08
N ALA A 56 -3.24 -2.15 -18.74
CA ALA A 56 -1.90 -1.59 -19.03
C ALA A 56 -0.96 -2.51 -19.83
N PHE A 57 -1.49 -3.58 -20.42
CA PHE A 57 -0.78 -4.34 -21.45
C PHE A 57 -1.30 -3.93 -22.84
N ALA A 58 -0.91 -2.75 -23.29
CA ALA A 58 -0.92 -2.42 -24.72
C ALA A 58 0.51 -2.60 -25.25
N PRO A 59 0.86 -3.77 -25.81
CA PRO A 59 2.10 -3.92 -26.56
C PRO A 59 1.95 -3.29 -27.96
N ALA A 60 2.94 -2.43 -28.28
CA ALA A 60 3.42 -2.02 -29.61
C ALA A 60 2.57 -1.05 -30.44
#